data_AF-A0A562V451-F1
#
_entry.id   AF-A0A562V451-F1
#
_cell.length_a   1.000
_cell.length_b   1.000
_cell.length_c   1.000
_cell.angle_alpha   90.00
_cell.angle_beta   90.00
_cell.angle_gamma   90.00
#
_symmetry.space_group_name_H-M   'P 1'
#
loop_
_entity.id
_entity.type
_entity.pdbx_description
1 polymer ?
#
loop_
_entity_poly.entity_id
_entity_poly.type
_entity_poly.pdbx_seq_one_letter_code
_entity_poly.pdbx_strand_id
1 'polypeptide(L)' 'MPPRDFSAEFDDLVARQLADVAPPTPGEPRIEVAPYEARFIEEALSGLEQTNGQCEGFDTVKGRLLRNLWIRGDGN' A
#
# COMPACT_ATOMS: atom_id res chain seq x y z
N MET A 1 -34.97 -13.28 -9.77
CA MET A 1 -33.75 -12.84 -9.06
C MET A 1 -32.59 -13.43 -9.83
N PRO A 2 -31.76 -12.61 -10.53
CA PRO A 2 -30.63 -13.16 -11.26
C PRO A 2 -29.65 -13.81 -10.26
N PRO A 3 -28.96 -14.90 -10.64
CA PRO A 3 -27.93 -15.49 -9.79
C PRO A 3 -26.84 -14.44 -9.53
N ARG A 4 -26.45 -14.29 -8.26
CA ARG A 4 -25.28 -13.48 -7.90
C ARG A 4 -24.07 -14.14 -8.53
N ASP A 5 -23.37 -13.41 -9.39
CA ASP A 5 -22.12 -13.86 -10.00
C ASP A 5 -20.99 -13.75 -8.97
N PHE A 6 -20.91 -14.74 -8.08
CA PHE A 6 -19.87 -14.84 -7.06
C PHE A 6 -18.46 -14.85 -7.66
N SER A 7 -18.30 -15.22 -8.94
CA SER A 7 -17.04 -15.14 -9.68
C SER A 7 -16.59 -13.69 -9.83
N ALA A 8 -17.46 -12.76 -10.25
CA ALA A 8 -17.06 -11.38 -10.48
C ALA A 8 -16.67 -10.66 -9.17
N GLU A 9 -17.41 -10.91 -8.08
CA GLU A 9 -17.09 -10.34 -6.77
C GLU A 9 -15.78 -10.93 -6.20
N PHE A 10 -15.51 -12.21 -6.46
CA PHE A 10 -14.27 -12.87 -6.07
C PHE A 10 -13.07 -12.38 -6.89
N ASP A 11 -13.24 -12.25 -8.21
CA ASP A 11 -12.21 -11.76 -9.12
C ASP A 11 -11.83 -10.30 -8.80
N ASP A 12 -12.80 -9.45 -8.46
CA ASP A 12 -12.55 -8.08 -7.99
C ASP A 12 -11.81 -8.04 -6.64
N LEU A 13 -12.18 -8.93 -5.71
CA LEU A 13 -11.50 -9.05 -4.42
C LEU A 13 -10.05 -9.50 -4.61
N VAL A 14 -9.83 -10.52 -5.45
CA VAL A 14 -8.49 -11.03 -5.78
C VAL A 14 -7.69 -9.97 -6.53
N ALA A 15 -8.28 -9.25 -7.48
CA ALA A 15 -7.61 -8.17 -8.19
C ALA A 15 -7.19 -7.03 -7.26
N ARG A 16 -8.02 -6.67 -6.27
CA ARG A 16 -7.66 -5.68 -5.23
C ARG A 16 -6.52 -6.17 -4.34
N GLN A 17 -6.60 -7.41 -3.85
CA GLN A 17 -5.55 -8.00 -3.03
C GLN A 17 -4.24 -8.16 -3.82
N LEU A 18 -4.31 -8.57 -5.08
CA LEU A 18 -3.15 -8.63 -5.97
C LEU A 18 -2.63 -7.24 -6.31
N ALA A 19 -3.48 -6.22 -6.45
CA ALA A 19 -3.00 -4.86 -6.62
C ALA A 19 -2.24 -4.36 -5.40
N ASP A 20 -2.60 -4.81 -4.19
CA ASP A 20 -1.88 -4.50 -2.95
C ASP A 20 -0.56 -5.26 -2.79
N VAL A 21 -0.45 -6.45 -3.39
CA VAL A 21 0.75 -7.30 -3.33
C VAL A 21 1.64 -7.17 -4.59
N ALA A 22 1.13 -6.60 -5.67
CA ALA A 22 1.84 -6.48 -6.94
C ALA A 22 3.04 -5.53 -6.79
N PRO A 23 4.20 -5.90 -7.36
CA PRO A 23 5.36 -5.02 -7.37
C PRO A 23 5.02 -3.69 -8.08
N PRO A 24 5.67 -2.57 -7.68
CA PRO A 24 5.43 -1.28 -8.31
C PRO A 24 5.59 -1.38 -9.83
N THR A 25 4.71 -0.71 -10.54
CA THR A 25 4.63 -0.76 -12.00
C THR A 25 5.94 -0.23 -12.58
N PRO A 26 6.49 -0.86 -13.64
CA PRO A 26 7.68 -0.31 -14.30
C PRO A 26 7.44 1.14 -14.75
N GLY A 27 8.20 2.09 -14.21
CA GLY A 27 8.05 3.52 -14.51
C GLY A 27 7.36 4.37 -13.43
N GLU A 28 6.83 3.76 -12.36
CA GLU A 28 6.36 4.54 -11.20
C GLU A 28 7.52 5.18 -10.43
N PRO A 29 7.34 6.41 -9.91
CA PRO A 29 8.36 7.09 -9.13
C PRO A 29 8.66 6.30 -7.85
N ARG A 30 9.88 5.80 -7.74
CA ARG A 30 10.38 5.10 -6.56
C ARG A 30 11.00 6.11 -5.59
N ILE A 31 10.71 5.94 -4.32
CA ILE A 31 11.25 6.75 -3.24
C ILE A 31 12.28 5.90 -2.51
N GLU A 32 13.55 6.11 -2.82
CA GLU A 32 14.64 5.41 -2.14
C GLU A 32 14.97 6.05 -0.80
N VAL A 33 14.74 5.29 0.27
CA VAL A 33 14.95 5.74 1.65
C VAL A 33 15.95 4.84 2.36
N ALA A 34 16.68 5.39 3.32
CA ALA A 34 17.48 4.61 4.24
C ALA A 34 16.58 3.81 5.21
N PRO A 35 17.08 2.73 5.83
CA PRO A 35 16.30 1.93 6.79
C PRO A 35 15.68 2.77 7.93
N TYR A 36 16.41 3.77 8.43
CA TYR A 36 15.91 4.65 9.50
C TYR A 36 14.75 5.54 9.03
N GLU A 37 14.79 6.00 7.77
CA GLU A 37 13.77 6.86 7.16
C GLU A 37 12.50 6.07 6.89
N ALA A 38 12.63 4.82 6.43
CA ALA A 38 11.49 3.91 6.27
C ALA A 38 10.75 3.70 7.58
N ARG A 39 11.49 3.41 8.66
CA ARG A 39 10.91 3.23 9.99
C ARG A 39 10.25 4.52 10.51
N PHE A 40 10.87 5.68 10.29
CA PHE A 40 10.28 6.96 10.67
C PHE A 40 8.96 7.21 9.93
N ILE A 41 8.89 6.89 8.63
CA ILE A 41 7.67 7.04 7.84
C ILE A 41 6.57 6.09 8.34
N GLU A 42 6.90 4.84 8.66
CA GLU A 42 5.93 3.88 9.22
C GLU A 42 5.36 4.34 10.59
N GLU A 43 6.23 4.84 11.48
CA GLU A 43 5.83 5.37 12.78
C GLU A 43 4.93 6.61 12.62
N ALA A 44 5.29 7.53 11.71
CA ALA A 44 4.51 8.73 11.40
C ALA A 44 3.13 8.39 10.82
N LEU A 45 3.04 7.42 9.89
CA LEU A 45 1.77 6.96 9.32
C LEU A 45 0.88 6.31 10.38
N SER A 46 1.47 5.50 11.26
CA SER A 46 0.74 4.86 12.37
C SER A 46 0.21 5.90 13.37
N GLY A 47 0.98 6.95 13.64
CA GLY A 47 0.52 8.07 14.47
C GLY A 47 -0.61 8.87 13.83
N LEU A 48 -0.55 9.10 12.51
CA LEU A 48 -1.63 9.76 11.76
C LEU A 48 -2.93 8.94 11.77
N GLU A 49 -2.83 7.62 11.63
CA GLU A 49 -3.97 6.69 11.68
C GLU A 49 -4.67 6.72 13.05
N GLN A 50 -3.88 6.76 14.13
CA GLN A 50 -4.41 6.83 15.50
C GLN A 50 -5.02 8.20 15.83
N THR A 51 -4.49 9.29 15.26
CA THR A 51 -4.91 10.66 15.59
C THR A 51 -6.14 11.10 14.81
N ASN A 52 -6.21 10.76 13.52
CA ASN A 52 -7.29 11.21 12.64
C ASN A 52 -8.46 10.21 12.52
N GLY A 53 -8.32 9.02 13.11
CA GLY A 53 -9.20 7.89 12.84
C GLY A 53 -9.04 7.38 11.41
N GLN A 54 -9.85 6.39 11.01
CA GLN A 54 -9.89 5.90 9.63
C GLN A 54 -10.49 6.99 8.71
N CYS A 55 -9.67 7.95 8.29
CA CYS A 55 -10.04 8.87 7.22
C CYS A 55 -10.31 8.07 5.95
N GLU A 56 -11.43 8.35 5.30
CA GLU A 56 -11.80 7.71 4.04
C GLU A 56 -10.69 7.94 3.00
N GLY A 57 -10.10 6.85 2.50
CA GLY A 57 -8.98 6.89 1.55
C GLY A 57 -7.57 6.96 2.16
N PHE A 58 -7.42 7.04 3.49
CA PHE A 58 -6.09 6.99 4.14
C PHE A 58 -5.37 5.69 3.83
N ASP A 59 -6.06 4.54 3.90
CA ASP A 59 -5.48 3.23 3.57
C ASP A 59 -4.99 3.15 2.13
N THR A 60 -5.71 3.79 1.20
CA THR A 60 -5.32 3.85 -0.22
C THR A 60 -4.05 4.69 -0.40
N VAL A 61 -3.94 5.84 0.28
CA VAL A 61 -2.76 6.70 0.19
C VAL A 61 -1.55 6.05 0.89
N LYS A 62 -1.77 5.45 2.07
CA LYS A 62 -0.77 4.68 2.82
C LYS A 62 -0.22 3.52 1.99
N GLY A 63 -1.09 2.72 1.38
CA GLY A 63 -0.69 1.61 0.52
C GLY A 63 0.11 2.06 -0.71
N ARG A 64 -0.28 3.17 -1.35
CA ARG A 64 0.50 3.74 -2.47
C ARG A 64 1.87 4.26 -2.04
N LEU A 65 1.95 4.94 -0.89
CA LEU A 65 3.21 5.46 -0.36
C LEU A 65 4.17 4.32 -0.01
N LEU A 66 3.69 3.32 0.74
CA LEU A 66 4.49 2.15 1.14
C LEU A 66 4.94 1.31 -0.05
N ARG A 67 4.12 1.21 -1.11
CA ARG A 67 4.49 0.52 -2.36
C ARG A 67 5.63 1.19 -3.10
N ASN A 68 5.64 2.53 -3.10
CA ASN A 68 6.66 3.30 -3.80
C ASN A 68 7.95 3.48 -2.96
N LEU A 69 7.91 3.13 -1.67
CA LEU A 69 9.07 3.16 -0.79
C LEU A 69 9.99 1.96 -1.06
N TRP A 70 11.24 2.27 -1.40
CA TRP A 70 12.31 1.29 -1.56
C TRP A 70 13.36 1.56 -0.51
N ILE A 71 13.57 0.58 0.37
CA ILE A 71 14.63 0.66 1.36
C ILE A 71 15.94 0.36 0.65
N ARG A 72 16.85 1.33 0.61
CA ARG A 72 18.22 1.09 0.17
C ARG A 72 18.78 0.00 1.06
N GLY A 73 19.02 -1.18 0.49
CA GLY A 73 19.70 -2.26 1.19
C GLY A 73 21.05 -1.74 1.63
N ASP A 74 21.40 -1.97 2.90
CA ASP A 74 22.74 -1.71 3.39
C ASP A 74 23.67 -2.62 2.59
N GLY A 75 24.30 -2.05 1.56
CA GLY A 75 25.31 -2.74 0.76
C GLY A 75 26.43 -3.14 1.71
N ASN A 76 26.53 -4.45 1.95
CA ASN A 76 27.70 -5.06 2.57
C ASN A 76 28.89 -5.02 1.61
#